data_AF-A0A7W5H270-F1
#
_entry.id   AF-A0A7W5H270-F1
#
_cell.length_a   1.000
_cell.length_b   1.000
_cell.length_c   1.000
_cell.angle_alpha   90.00
_cell.angle_beta   90.00
_cell.angle_gamma   90.00
#
_symmetry.space_group_name_H-M   'P 1'
#
loop_
_entity.id
_entity.type
_entity.pdbx_description
1 polymer ?
#
loop_
_entity_poly.entity_id
_entity_poly.type
_entity_poly.pdbx_seq_one_letter_code
_entity_poly.pdbx_strand_id
1 'polypeptide(L)'
;MTTTELTAWMQHPESLGEKQSSALKEICEVYPYFAITRMLWLKSLQNMQDVRVERETRRTATYCPDRRQLYFLLFPDKKPVQQEPVREQKPLYAFGGDYFTIQSIDVYDHPEDSLKSLAQKLREARQKSKETVTEQNHTSQPSKIQPTKEPETYTEERAIQMIKQKRYEEALKILHVLHLNIPEKSVYFADQIRFLEKIITTIHKS
;
A
#
# COMPACT_ATOMS: atom_id res chain seq x y z
N MET A 1 12.87 -7.23 -46.30
CA MET A 1 11.75 -6.76 -45.45
C MET A 1 11.85 -5.26 -45.30
N THR A 2 10.86 -4.53 -45.80
CA THR A 2 10.80 -3.06 -45.70
C THR A 2 10.12 -2.64 -44.40
N THR A 3 10.29 -1.38 -43.98
CA THR A 3 9.66 -0.85 -42.75
C THR A 3 8.13 -0.79 -42.87
N THR A 4 7.62 -0.54 -44.08
CA THR A 4 6.18 -0.51 -44.38
C THR A 4 5.54 -1.89 -44.25
N GLU A 5 6.21 -2.94 -44.73
CA GLU A 5 5.80 -4.33 -44.53
C GLU A 5 5.70 -4.68 -43.04
N LEU A 6 6.72 -4.32 -42.25
CA LEU A 6 6.72 -4.57 -40.80
C LEU A 6 5.52 -3.87 -40.13
N THR A 7 5.26 -2.60 -40.47
CA THR A 7 4.12 -1.86 -39.90
C THR A 7 2.78 -2.48 -40.25
N ALA A 8 2.62 -3.00 -41.48
CA ALA A 8 1.40 -3.69 -41.88
C ALA A 8 1.17 -4.97 -41.05
N TRP A 9 2.23 -5.73 -40.77
CA TRP A 9 2.12 -6.95 -39.95
C TRP A 9 1.86 -6.66 -38.47
N MET A 10 2.32 -5.52 -37.95
CA MET A 10 1.98 -5.10 -36.59
C MET A 10 0.49 -4.78 -36.44
N GLN A 11 -0.14 -4.22 -37.48
CA GLN A 11 -1.57 -3.93 -37.49
C GLN A 11 -2.41 -5.20 -37.65
N HIS A 12 -1.97 -6.10 -38.54
CA HIS A 12 -2.67 -7.35 -38.84
C HIS A 12 -1.76 -8.57 -38.66
N PRO A 13 -1.51 -9.00 -37.42
CA PRO A 13 -0.63 -10.15 -37.16
C PRO A 13 -1.25 -11.50 -37.57
N GLU A 14 -2.54 -11.54 -37.88
CA GLU A 14 -3.26 -12.75 -38.32
C GLU A 14 -2.97 -13.11 -39.80
N SER A 15 -2.56 -12.14 -40.63
CA SER A 15 -2.30 -12.36 -42.06
C SER A 15 -0.89 -12.89 -42.37
N LEU A 16 -0.12 -13.31 -41.36
CA LEU A 16 1.24 -13.80 -41.53
C LEU A 16 1.24 -15.23 -42.12
N GLY A 17 1.93 -15.39 -43.26
CA GLY A 17 2.13 -16.67 -43.95
C GLY A 17 3.58 -17.17 -43.92
N GLU A 18 3.85 -18.28 -44.64
CA GLU A 18 5.12 -19.02 -44.56
C GLU A 18 6.31 -18.22 -45.10
N LYS A 19 6.09 -17.41 -46.14
CA LYS A 19 7.13 -16.54 -46.70
C LYS A 19 7.56 -15.44 -45.72
N GLN A 20 6.63 -14.95 -44.90
CA GLN A 20 6.93 -13.95 -43.88
C GLN A 20 7.66 -14.58 -42.69
N SER A 21 7.32 -15.83 -42.32
CA SER A 21 7.93 -16.50 -41.18
C SER A 21 9.43 -16.80 -41.40
N SER A 22 9.85 -17.14 -42.63
CA SER A 22 11.27 -17.32 -42.97
C SER A 22 12.05 -16.00 -42.88
N ALA A 23 11.52 -14.93 -43.48
CA ALA A 23 12.13 -13.60 -43.42
C ALA A 23 12.25 -13.08 -41.97
N LEU A 24 11.22 -13.27 -41.14
CA LEU A 24 11.26 -12.90 -39.73
C LEU A 24 12.26 -13.74 -38.94
N LYS A 25 12.41 -15.02 -39.28
CA LYS A 25 13.39 -15.92 -38.65
C LYS A 25 14.82 -15.46 -38.92
N GLU A 26 15.15 -15.10 -40.15
CA GLU A 26 16.48 -14.57 -40.51
C GLU A 26 16.82 -13.33 -39.67
N ILE A 27 15.86 -12.41 -39.52
CA ILE A 27 16.05 -11.21 -38.69
C ILE A 27 16.21 -11.56 -37.22
N CYS A 28 15.49 -12.56 -36.70
CA CYS A 28 15.65 -13.01 -35.33
C CYS A 28 17.01 -13.66 -35.05
N GLU A 29 17.64 -14.25 -36.06
CA GLU A 29 18.99 -14.81 -35.97
C GLU A 29 20.05 -13.70 -35.98
N VAL A 30 19.89 -12.69 -36.84
CA VAL A 30 20.82 -11.55 -36.93
C VAL A 30 20.68 -10.58 -35.75
N TYR A 31 19.45 -10.35 -35.27
CA TYR A 31 19.13 -9.41 -34.21
C TYR A 31 18.35 -10.07 -33.06
N PRO A 32 19.02 -10.80 -32.14
CA PRO A 32 18.35 -11.60 -31.12
C PRO A 32 17.43 -10.82 -30.17
N TYR A 33 17.79 -9.57 -29.89
CA TYR A 33 17.07 -8.67 -28.97
C TYR A 33 15.96 -7.86 -29.61
N PHE A 34 15.70 -8.04 -30.92
CA PHE A 34 14.60 -7.36 -31.58
C PHE A 34 13.26 -8.02 -31.22
N ALA A 35 12.66 -7.55 -30.12
CA ALA A 35 11.50 -8.20 -29.51
C ALA A 35 10.27 -8.27 -30.45
N ILE A 36 10.01 -7.21 -31.22
CA ILE A 36 8.82 -7.10 -32.09
C ILE A 36 8.83 -8.17 -33.18
N THR A 37 9.94 -8.36 -33.89
CA THR A 37 10.03 -9.41 -34.94
C THR A 37 9.93 -10.80 -34.36
N ARG A 38 10.49 -11.01 -33.16
CA ARG A 38 10.38 -12.29 -32.46
C ARG A 38 8.93 -12.59 -32.05
N MET A 39 8.19 -11.59 -31.58
CA MET A 39 6.77 -11.70 -31.28
C MET A 39 5.93 -11.99 -32.53
N LEU A 40 6.18 -11.26 -33.63
CA LEU A 40 5.52 -11.48 -34.92
C LEU A 40 5.84 -12.86 -35.50
N TRP A 41 7.10 -13.29 -35.42
CA TRP A 41 7.52 -14.61 -35.87
C TRP A 41 6.80 -15.71 -35.08
N LEU A 42 6.76 -15.59 -33.75
CA LEU A 42 6.04 -16.54 -32.92
C LEU A 42 4.54 -16.58 -33.27
N LYS A 43 3.94 -15.42 -33.50
CA LYS A 43 2.54 -15.34 -33.93
C LYS A 43 2.32 -16.03 -35.29
N SER A 44 3.24 -15.87 -36.24
CA SER A 44 3.18 -16.58 -37.53
C SER A 44 3.26 -18.10 -37.36
N LEU A 45 4.12 -18.59 -36.45
CA LEU A 45 4.20 -20.02 -36.13
C LEU A 45 2.91 -20.54 -35.49
N GLN A 46 2.27 -19.72 -34.64
CA GLN A 46 0.98 -20.06 -34.03
C GLN A 46 -0.14 -20.13 -35.07
N ASN A 47 -0.16 -19.22 -36.04
CA ASN A 47 -1.14 -19.25 -37.14
C ASN A 47 -0.99 -20.55 -37.97
N MET A 48 0.25 -21.05 -38.13
CA MET A 48 0.56 -22.31 -38.82
C MET A 48 0.40 -23.56 -37.96
N GLN A 49 0.12 -23.42 -36.65
CA GLN A 49 0.05 -24.53 -35.68
C GLN A 49 1.31 -25.39 -35.66
N ASP A 50 2.47 -24.74 -35.73
CA ASP A 50 3.75 -25.42 -35.80
C ASP A 50 4.16 -26.00 -34.43
N VAL A 51 4.69 -27.23 -34.37
CA VAL A 51 5.01 -27.92 -33.08
C VAL A 51 6.06 -27.14 -32.26
N ARG A 52 6.85 -26.30 -32.95
CA ARG A 52 7.93 -25.49 -32.34
C ARG A 52 7.42 -24.32 -31.51
N VAL A 53 6.14 -23.96 -31.62
CA VAL A 53 5.54 -22.79 -30.96
C VAL A 53 5.81 -22.78 -29.45
N GLU A 54 5.63 -23.90 -28.77
CA GLU A 54 5.78 -23.96 -27.31
C GLU A 54 7.22 -23.63 -26.86
N ARG A 55 8.21 -24.21 -27.56
CA ARG A 55 9.63 -23.99 -27.28
C ARG A 55 10.00 -22.54 -27.57
N GLU A 56 9.59 -22.01 -28.71
CA GLU A 56 9.92 -20.64 -29.08
C GLU A 56 9.19 -19.63 -28.17
N THR A 57 7.97 -19.92 -27.70
CA THR A 57 7.25 -19.07 -26.73
C THR A 57 8.09 -18.82 -25.49
N ARG A 58 8.67 -19.87 -24.88
CA ARG A 58 9.55 -19.72 -23.72
C ARG A 58 10.76 -18.84 -24.03
N ARG A 59 11.39 -19.03 -25.19
CA ARG A 59 12.54 -18.21 -25.61
C ARG A 59 12.14 -16.75 -25.82
N THR A 60 11.03 -16.50 -26.51
CA THR A 60 10.51 -15.14 -26.77
C THR A 60 10.17 -14.41 -25.49
N ALA A 61 9.62 -15.09 -24.48
CA ALA A 61 9.28 -14.51 -23.18
C ALA A 61 10.51 -13.99 -22.41
N THR A 62 11.70 -14.54 -22.68
CA THR A 62 12.96 -14.06 -22.10
C THR A 62 13.44 -12.77 -22.78
N TYR A 63 13.28 -12.67 -24.09
CA TYR A 63 13.74 -11.50 -24.86
C TYR A 63 12.72 -10.34 -24.88
N CYS A 64 11.43 -10.61 -24.63
CA CYS A 64 10.40 -9.58 -24.63
C CYS A 64 10.48 -8.67 -23.41
N PRO A 65 10.39 -7.34 -23.59
CA PRO A 65 10.33 -6.39 -22.48
C PRO A 65 9.02 -6.50 -21.69
N ASP A 66 7.88 -6.72 -22.38
CA ASP A 66 6.57 -6.89 -21.76
C ASP A 66 5.97 -8.26 -22.11
N ARG A 67 5.99 -9.17 -21.13
CA ARG A 67 5.40 -10.51 -21.27
C ARG A 67 3.88 -10.49 -21.35
N ARG A 68 3.23 -9.45 -20.82
CA ARG A 68 1.76 -9.30 -20.88
C ARG A 68 1.34 -9.00 -22.31
N GLN A 69 2.05 -8.11 -23.00
CA GLN A 69 1.82 -7.84 -24.42
C GLN A 69 1.97 -9.10 -25.27
N LEU A 70 3.01 -9.90 -25.02
CA LEU A 70 3.17 -11.20 -25.68
C LEU A 70 1.99 -12.12 -25.40
N TYR A 71 1.58 -12.25 -24.13
CA TYR A 71 0.44 -13.08 -23.76
C TYR A 71 -0.85 -12.67 -24.48
N PHE A 72 -1.18 -11.37 -24.53
CA PHE A 72 -2.39 -10.88 -25.19
C PHE A 72 -2.34 -10.95 -26.71
N LEU A 73 -1.14 -10.93 -27.31
CA LEU A 73 -0.96 -11.19 -28.73
C LEU A 73 -1.28 -12.66 -29.09
N LEU A 74 -0.87 -13.60 -28.23
CA LEU A 74 -1.08 -15.03 -28.43
C LEU A 74 -2.50 -15.47 -28.04
N PHE A 75 -3.10 -14.82 -27.03
CA PHE A 75 -4.41 -15.15 -26.46
C PHE A 75 -5.29 -13.88 -26.36
N PRO A 76 -5.87 -13.41 -27.49
CA PRO A 76 -6.68 -12.20 -27.51
C PRO A 76 -7.95 -12.32 -26.64
N ASP A 77 -8.54 -13.51 -26.54
CA ASP A 77 -9.78 -13.77 -25.78
C ASP A 77 -9.58 -13.70 -24.26
N LYS A 78 -8.32 -13.80 -23.80
CA LYS A 78 -7.94 -13.76 -22.39
C LYS A 78 -7.47 -12.40 -21.93
N LYS A 79 -7.65 -11.35 -22.76
CA LYS A 79 -7.46 -9.98 -22.30
C LYS A 79 -8.30 -9.81 -21.03
N PRO A 80 -7.73 -9.23 -19.96
CA PRO A 80 -8.52 -8.97 -18.78
C PRO A 80 -9.71 -8.15 -19.26
N VAL A 81 -10.90 -8.75 -19.12
CA VAL A 81 -12.12 -7.97 -18.99
C VAL A 81 -11.76 -6.88 -17.98
N GLN A 82 -12.18 -5.64 -18.22
CA GLN A 82 -12.10 -4.59 -17.21
C GLN A 82 -12.93 -5.05 -16.00
N GLN A 83 -12.37 -5.94 -15.20
CA GLN A 83 -12.85 -6.23 -13.88
C GLN A 83 -12.50 -4.95 -13.15
N GLU A 84 -13.53 -4.20 -12.75
CA GLU A 84 -13.38 -3.23 -11.67
C GLU A 84 -12.52 -3.88 -10.61
N PRO A 85 -11.53 -3.15 -10.05
CA PRO A 85 -10.49 -3.73 -9.22
C PRO A 85 -11.16 -4.64 -8.19
N VAL A 86 -11.08 -5.96 -8.40
CA VAL A 86 -11.46 -6.92 -7.39
C VAL A 86 -10.41 -6.69 -6.32
N ARG A 87 -10.80 -5.88 -5.34
CA ARG A 87 -9.99 -5.43 -4.23
C ARG A 87 -9.54 -6.70 -3.54
N GLU A 88 -8.33 -7.17 -3.84
CA GLU A 88 -7.67 -8.15 -3.01
C GLU A 88 -7.65 -7.54 -1.61
N GLN A 89 -8.52 -8.04 -0.73
CA GLN A 89 -8.45 -7.72 0.68
C GLN A 89 -7.19 -8.39 1.20
N LYS A 90 -6.02 -7.78 0.93
CA LYS A 90 -4.78 -8.20 1.53
C LYS A 90 -4.96 -8.09 3.04
N PRO A 91 -4.66 -9.14 3.81
CA PRO A 91 -4.88 -9.12 5.24
C PRO A 91 -4.12 -7.96 5.87
N LEU A 92 -4.75 -7.32 6.85
CA LEU A 92 -4.33 -6.10 7.55
C LEU A 92 -2.89 -6.14 8.13
N TYR A 93 -2.26 -7.31 8.18
CA TYR A 93 -0.91 -7.55 8.72
C TYR A 93 0.18 -7.75 7.66
N ALA A 94 -0.14 -7.69 6.35
CA ALA A 94 0.85 -7.67 5.27
C ALA A 94 1.27 -6.24 4.87
N PHE A 95 1.08 -5.28 5.78
CA PHE A 95 1.47 -3.87 5.62
C PHE A 95 2.96 -3.71 5.96
N GLY A 96 3.83 -4.33 5.17
CA GLY A 96 5.21 -3.86 5.04
C GLY A 96 5.14 -2.49 4.36
N GLY A 97 5.61 -1.45 5.05
CA GLY A 97 5.31 -0.05 4.73
C GLY A 97 5.92 0.44 3.42
N ASP A 98 5.18 0.32 2.34
CA ASP A 98 5.45 1.09 1.12
C ASP A 98 4.84 2.49 1.26
N TYR A 99 5.67 3.53 1.13
CA TYR A 99 5.30 4.96 1.25
C TYR A 99 4.07 5.34 0.37
N PHE A 100 3.94 4.71 -0.80
CA PHE A 100 2.82 4.93 -1.72
C PHE A 100 1.49 4.29 -1.26
N THR A 101 1.53 3.22 -0.46
CA THR A 101 0.29 2.61 0.05
C THR A 101 -0.45 3.49 1.06
N ILE A 102 0.26 4.35 1.79
CA ILE A 102 -0.34 5.30 2.74
C ILE A 102 -1.15 6.37 2.02
N GLN A 103 -0.70 6.81 0.85
CA GLN A 103 -1.41 7.81 0.04
C GLN A 103 -2.64 7.23 -0.68
N SER A 104 -2.65 5.93 -0.96
CA SER A 104 -3.78 5.24 -1.58
C SER A 104 -4.81 4.70 -0.59
N ILE A 105 -4.60 4.89 0.72
CA ILE A 105 -5.66 4.67 1.71
C ILE A 105 -6.61 5.85 1.56
N ASP A 106 -7.68 5.64 0.78
CA ASP A 106 -8.91 6.36 1.02
C ASP A 106 -9.30 6.03 2.46
N VAL A 107 -9.08 7.01 3.35
CA VAL A 107 -9.48 6.96 4.75
C VAL A 107 -10.93 6.53 4.74
N TYR A 108 -11.19 5.32 5.24
CA TYR A 108 -12.55 4.82 5.37
C TYR A 108 -13.37 5.89 6.07
N ASP A 109 -14.42 6.35 5.40
CA ASP A 109 -15.50 7.13 5.98
C ASP A 109 -16.22 6.18 6.95
N HIS A 110 -15.66 6.02 8.15
CA HIS A 110 -16.36 5.39 9.26
C HIS A 110 -17.32 6.45 9.82
N PRO A 111 -18.64 6.26 9.70
CA PRO A 111 -19.64 7.29 9.98
C PRO A 111 -19.78 7.65 11.46
N GLU A 112 -19.01 7.02 12.36
CA GLU A 112 -19.15 7.21 13.81
C GLU A 112 -18.17 8.24 14.38
N ASP A 113 -17.03 8.51 13.73
CA ASP A 113 -16.00 9.45 14.26
C ASP A 113 -15.35 10.30 13.17
N SER A 114 -16.18 10.95 12.33
CA SER A 114 -15.66 12.00 11.44
C SER A 114 -14.97 13.09 12.27
N LEU A 115 -13.80 13.59 11.83
CA LEU A 115 -13.10 14.73 12.46
C LEU A 115 -14.04 15.94 12.70
N LYS A 116 -15.10 16.05 11.89
CA LYS A 116 -16.17 17.04 12.04
C LYS A 116 -17.01 16.82 13.31
N SER A 117 -17.36 15.58 13.65
CA SER A 117 -18.17 15.28 14.85
C SER A 117 -17.38 15.56 16.14
N LEU A 118 -16.08 15.28 16.15
CA LEU A 118 -15.18 15.61 17.26
C LEU A 118 -14.98 17.13 17.39
N ALA A 119 -14.77 17.84 16.28
CA ALA A 119 -14.69 19.29 16.27
C ALA A 119 -15.98 19.96 16.79
N GLN A 120 -17.14 19.36 16.48
CA GLN A 120 -18.44 19.82 16.95
C GLN A 120 -18.63 19.56 18.45
N LYS A 121 -18.33 18.36 18.96
CA LYS A 121 -18.33 18.05 20.39
C LYS A 121 -17.42 18.99 21.21
N LEU A 122 -16.23 19.32 20.68
CA LEU A 122 -15.29 20.26 21.32
C LEU A 122 -15.83 21.70 21.35
N ARG A 123 -16.54 22.13 20.30
CA ARG A 123 -17.22 23.44 20.26
C ARG A 123 -18.35 23.51 21.28
N GLU A 124 -19.18 22.48 21.36
CA GLU A 124 -20.30 22.38 22.31
C GLU A 124 -19.79 22.37 23.76
N ALA A 125 -18.73 21.64 24.06
CA ALA A 125 -18.10 21.64 25.39
C ALA A 125 -17.56 23.02 25.78
N ARG A 126 -17.00 23.79 24.82
CA ARG A 126 -16.53 25.16 25.03
C ARG A 126 -17.65 26.19 25.20
N GLN A 127 -18.82 25.95 24.63
CA GLN A 127 -19.99 26.82 24.81
C GLN A 127 -20.64 26.56 26.17
N LYS A 128 -20.75 25.30 26.60
CA LYS A 128 -21.21 24.94 27.95
C LYS A 128 -20.35 25.52 29.08
N SER A 129 -19.04 25.67 28.86
CA SER A 129 -18.15 26.32 29.84
C SER A 129 -18.19 27.85 29.80
N LYS A 130 -18.80 28.47 28.79
CA LYS A 130 -19.00 29.93 28.70
C LYS A 130 -20.32 30.40 29.31
N GLU A 131 -21.33 29.54 29.43
CA GLU A 131 -22.64 29.90 29.97
C GLU A 131 -22.77 29.75 31.51
N THR A 132 -21.77 29.20 32.20
CA THR A 132 -21.76 29.09 33.68
C THR A 132 -21.02 30.21 34.40
N VAL A 133 -20.79 31.37 33.76
CA VAL A 133 -20.21 32.54 34.43
C VAL A 133 -21.15 33.73 34.33
N THR A 134 -22.16 33.77 35.22
CA THR A 134 -22.59 35.03 35.82
C THR A 134 -22.94 34.80 37.29
N GLU A 135 -22.25 35.56 38.15
CA GLU A 135 -22.50 35.81 39.58
C GLU A 135 -22.42 34.64 40.58
N GLN A 136 -21.25 34.49 41.21
CA GLN A 136 -21.10 34.82 42.64
C GLN A 136 -19.62 34.93 43.03
N ASN A 137 -19.31 36.04 43.71
CA ASN A 137 -18.01 36.39 44.27
C ASN A 137 -17.60 35.44 45.41
N HIS A 138 -16.44 34.79 45.30
CA HIS A 138 -15.56 34.53 46.45
C HIS A 138 -14.09 34.71 46.04
N THR A 139 -13.45 35.64 46.75
CA THR A 139 -12.05 36.04 46.63
C THR A 139 -11.10 34.94 47.10
N SER A 140 -9.99 34.80 46.36
CA SER A 140 -8.67 34.28 46.76
C SER A 140 -8.56 32.83 47.27
N GLN A 141 -8.15 31.91 46.39
CA GLN A 141 -6.73 31.61 46.11
C GLN A 141 -6.65 30.67 44.90
N PRO A 142 -5.70 30.85 43.97
CA PRO A 142 -5.39 29.82 43.00
C PRO A 142 -4.76 28.67 43.79
N SER A 143 -5.49 27.57 43.97
CA SER A 143 -4.89 26.30 44.31
C SER A 143 -3.92 25.98 43.17
N LYS A 144 -2.65 26.33 43.40
CA LYS A 144 -1.49 25.71 42.77
C LYS A 144 -1.81 24.22 42.71
N ILE A 145 -2.05 23.72 41.50
CA ILE A 145 -1.93 22.30 41.23
C ILE A 145 -0.52 21.97 41.71
N GLN A 146 -0.42 21.24 42.81
CA GLN A 146 0.84 20.90 43.44
C GLN A 146 1.72 20.23 42.37
N PRO A 147 2.87 20.81 42.00
CA PRO A 147 3.81 20.15 41.13
C PRO A 147 4.66 19.25 42.02
N THR A 148 4.16 18.05 42.31
CA THR A 148 4.96 17.03 43.00
C THR A 148 4.53 15.66 42.56
N LYS A 149 5.12 15.22 41.45
CA LYS A 149 6.02 14.05 41.39
C LYS A 149 6.90 14.30 40.17
N GLU A 150 8.12 14.75 40.48
CA GLU A 150 9.40 14.73 39.75
C GLU A 150 9.36 14.80 38.21
N PRO A 151 10.35 15.42 37.54
CA PRO A 151 10.57 15.15 36.12
C PRO A 151 10.95 13.67 35.99
N GLU A 152 9.94 12.80 35.99
CA GLU A 152 10.02 11.40 35.69
C GLU A 152 10.62 11.35 34.30
N THR A 153 11.92 11.09 34.23
CA THR A 153 12.65 11.00 32.97
C THR A 153 11.93 9.94 32.13
N TYR A 154 11.19 10.40 31.14
CA TYR A 154 10.46 9.55 30.21
C TYR A 154 11.50 8.93 29.30
N THR A 155 11.89 7.70 29.63
CA THR A 155 12.87 6.90 28.87
C THR A 155 12.24 5.58 28.46
N GLU A 156 12.76 5.01 27.38
CA GLU A 156 12.29 3.72 26.83
C GLU A 156 12.45 2.60 27.87
N GLU A 157 13.56 2.58 28.59
CA GLU A 157 13.86 1.61 29.66
C GLU A 157 12.82 1.66 30.78
N ARG A 158 12.38 2.86 31.16
CA ARG A 158 11.33 3.06 32.15
C ARG A 158 10.00 2.48 31.67
N ALA A 159 9.64 2.70 30.40
CA ALA A 159 8.44 2.10 29.81
C ALA A 159 8.52 0.56 29.85
N ILE A 160 9.66 -0.02 29.47
CA ILE A 160 9.89 -1.48 29.52
C ILE A 160 9.74 -2.01 30.95
N GLN A 161 10.28 -1.31 31.94
CA GLN A 161 10.16 -1.70 33.34
C GLN A 161 8.69 -1.68 33.81
N MET A 162 7.91 -0.67 33.43
CA MET A 162 6.48 -0.58 33.77
C MET A 162 5.67 -1.72 33.13
N ILE A 163 6.00 -2.11 31.90
CA ILE A 163 5.37 -3.27 31.21
C ILE A 163 5.67 -4.57 31.98
N LYS A 164 6.92 -4.78 32.40
CA LYS A 164 7.30 -5.95 33.22
C LYS A 164 6.54 -5.99 34.56
N GLN A 165 6.26 -4.83 35.13
CA GLN A 165 5.45 -4.68 36.35
C GLN A 165 3.93 -4.78 36.09
N LYS A 166 3.50 -5.07 34.86
CA LYS A 166 2.09 -5.11 34.43
C LYS A 166 1.32 -3.79 34.63
N ARG A 167 2.03 -2.66 34.76
CA ARG A 167 1.46 -1.31 34.88
C ARG A 167 1.30 -0.70 33.48
N TYR A 168 0.36 -1.24 32.71
CA TYR A 168 0.23 -0.90 31.30
C TYR A 168 -0.21 0.55 31.05
N GLU A 169 -1.10 1.10 31.87
CA GLU A 169 -1.58 2.48 31.70
C GLU A 169 -0.47 3.53 31.86
N GLU A 170 0.48 3.27 32.76
CA GLU A 170 1.62 4.16 32.98
C GLU A 170 2.67 4.00 31.89
N ALA A 171 2.93 2.76 31.44
CA ALA A 171 3.77 2.51 30.27
C ALA A 171 3.22 3.22 29.02
N LEU A 172 1.90 3.22 28.82
CA LEU A 172 1.25 3.91 27.70
C LEU A 172 1.52 5.42 27.73
N LYS A 173 1.38 6.05 28.90
CA LYS A 173 1.68 7.48 29.08
C LYS A 173 3.14 7.81 28.73
N ILE A 174 4.08 6.98 29.18
CA ILE A 174 5.51 7.16 28.87
C ILE A 174 5.75 7.04 27.35
N LEU A 175 5.18 6.02 26.70
CA LEU A 175 5.31 5.81 25.26
C LEU A 175 4.70 6.94 24.43
N HIS A 176 3.58 7.49 24.86
CA HIS A 176 2.99 8.67 24.22
C HIS A 176 3.95 9.87 24.30
N VAL A 177 4.49 10.15 25.48
CA VAL A 177 5.44 11.26 25.65
C VAL A 177 6.70 11.05 24.80
N LEU A 178 7.22 9.82 24.72
CA LEU A 178 8.36 9.48 23.86
C LEU A 178 8.05 9.64 22.37
N HIS A 179 6.86 9.24 21.93
CA HIS A 179 6.41 9.42 20.55
C HIS A 179 6.37 10.90 20.13
N LEU A 180 5.93 11.78 21.04
CA LEU A 180 5.93 13.23 20.83
C LEU A 180 7.34 13.83 20.82
N ASN A 181 8.25 13.33 21.65
CA ASN A 181 9.60 13.88 21.81
C ASN A 181 10.63 13.34 20.80
N ILE A 182 10.41 12.15 20.23
CA ILE A 182 11.37 11.45 19.35
C ILE A 182 10.68 11.05 18.03
N PRO A 183 10.57 11.96 17.06
CA PRO A 183 9.84 11.71 15.81
C PRO A 183 10.51 10.66 14.91
N GLU A 184 11.84 10.49 15.00
CA GLU A 184 12.58 9.49 14.21
C GLU A 184 12.15 8.05 14.52
N LYS A 185 11.74 7.79 15.78
CA LYS A 185 11.23 6.50 16.23
C LYS A 185 9.70 6.47 16.37
N SER A 186 8.99 7.44 15.79
CA SER A 186 7.53 7.58 15.92
C SER A 186 6.77 6.32 15.52
N VAL A 187 7.17 5.67 14.43
CA VAL A 187 6.59 4.40 13.93
C VAL A 187 6.73 3.28 14.97
N TYR A 188 7.93 3.13 15.54
CA TYR A 188 8.21 2.13 16.57
C TYR A 188 7.32 2.33 17.81
N PHE A 189 7.20 3.56 18.30
CA PHE A 189 6.34 3.84 19.46
C PHE A 189 4.86 3.64 19.15
N ALA A 190 4.42 3.94 17.92
CA ALA A 190 3.04 3.72 17.51
C ALA A 190 2.67 2.23 17.56
N ASP A 191 3.56 1.33 17.11
CA ASP A 191 3.34 -0.11 17.18
C ASP A 191 3.29 -0.62 18.63
N GLN A 192 4.18 -0.10 19.49
CA GLN A 192 4.18 -0.44 20.92
C GLN A 192 2.90 0.01 21.63
N ILE A 193 2.41 1.22 21.33
CA ILE A 193 1.17 1.76 21.88
C ILE A 193 -0.01 0.86 21.48
N ARG A 194 -0.13 0.52 20.19
CA ARG A 194 -1.21 -0.35 19.68
C ARG A 194 -1.20 -1.73 20.35
N PHE A 195 -0.01 -2.31 20.53
CA PHE A 195 0.13 -3.59 21.22
C PHE A 195 -0.32 -3.50 22.68
N LEU A 196 0.07 -2.43 23.37
CA LEU A 196 -0.29 -2.21 24.77
C LEU A 196 -1.80 -1.99 24.95
N GLU A 197 -2.41 -1.19 24.09
CA GLU A 197 -3.86 -0.97 24.07
C GLU A 197 -4.62 -2.28 23.86
N LYS A 198 -4.13 -3.14 22.96
CA LYS A 198 -4.70 -4.47 22.75
C LYS A 198 -4.60 -5.35 24.00
N ILE A 199 -3.49 -5.28 24.73
CA ILE A 199 -3.35 -6.00 26.01
C ILE A 199 -4.35 -5.48 27.04
N ILE A 200 -4.44 -4.16 27.21
CA ILE A 200 -5.34 -3.53 28.19
C ILE A 200 -6.80 -3.89 27.90
N THR A 201 -7.22 -3.79 26.63
CA THR A 201 -8.58 -4.15 26.20
C THR A 201 -8.88 -5.64 26.40
N THR A 202 -7.90 -6.51 26.15
CA THR A 202 -8.04 -7.96 26.37
C THR A 202 -8.17 -8.29 27.86
N ILE A 203 -7.41 -7.62 28.74
CA ILE A 203 -7.48 -7.79 30.20
C ILE A 203 -8.82 -7.29 30.76
N HIS A 204 -9.31 -6.13 30.29
CA HIS A 204 -10.56 -5.55 30.79
C HIS A 204 -11.82 -6.28 30.29
N LYS A 205 -11.70 -7.07 29.22
CA LYS A 205 -12.81 -7.87 28.67
C LYS A 205 -12.90 -9.28 29.30
N SER A 206 -11.87 -9.69 30.04
CA SER A 206 -11.79 -10.92 30.84
C SER A 206 -12.33 -10.70 32.25
#